data_AF-X1H857-F1
#
_entry.id   AF-X1H857-F1
#
_cell.length_a   1.000
_cell.length_b   1.000
_cell.length_c   1.000
_cell.angle_alpha   90.00
_cell.angle_beta   90.00
_cell.angle_gamma   90.00
#
_symmetry.space_group_name_H-M   'P 1'
#
loop_
_entity.id
_entity.type
_entity.pdbx_description
1 polymer ?
#
loop_
_entity_poly.entity_id
_entity_poly.type
_entity_poly.pdbx_seq_one_letter_code
_entity_poly.pdbx_strand_id
1 'polypeptide(L)'
;MPKVTGLKFAKTNYIYYFKIDNKIRLKKGDICLVKTAIGLDLGKVVIPYKYIKNSEIDTPLKNVIRKANKEDFKKLEIIKQDEIDALNICKEKIKKFKLPMKLVYVK
;
A
#
# COMPACT_ATOMS: atom_id res chain seq x y z
N MET A 1 19.99 14.66 6.71
CA MET A 1 18.61 14.33 7.15
C MET A 1 17.77 14.02 5.92
N PRO A 2 17.35 12.76 5.69
CA PRO A 2 16.47 12.43 4.58
C PRO A 2 15.10 13.07 4.74
N LYS A 3 14.54 13.52 3.62
CA LYS A 3 13.15 13.96 3.50
C LYS A 3 12.26 12.74 3.26
N VAL A 4 11.26 12.53 4.11
CA VAL A 4 10.34 11.40 4.04
C VAL A 4 8.89 11.84 4.02
N THR A 5 8.01 10.97 3.53
CA THR A 5 6.56 11.07 3.66
C THR A 5 6.04 9.89 4.45
N GLY A 6 4.96 10.09 5.20
CA GLY A 6 4.26 9.01 5.90
C GLY A 6 3.06 8.56 5.10
N LEU A 7 3.01 7.26 4.77
CA LEU A 7 1.92 6.62 4.04
C LEU A 7 1.15 5.65 4.93
N LYS A 8 -0.17 5.59 4.72
CA LYS A 8 -1.06 4.58 5.32
C LYS A 8 -1.72 3.76 4.21
N PHE A 9 -1.83 2.45 4.43
CA PHE A 9 -2.49 1.51 3.52
C PHE A 9 -3.84 1.07 4.10
N ALA A 10 -4.74 0.57 3.25
CA ALA A 10 -6.14 0.34 3.62
C ALA A 10 -6.35 -0.65 4.79
N LYS A 11 -5.48 -1.64 4.95
CA LYS A 11 -5.63 -2.75 5.93
C LYS A 11 -4.64 -2.66 7.11
N THR A 12 -4.06 -1.49 7.40
CA THR A 12 -3.07 -1.33 8.49
C THR A 12 -3.27 -0.05 9.29
N ASN A 13 -3.00 -0.11 10.60
CA ASN A 13 -2.96 1.06 11.48
C ASN A 13 -1.59 1.73 11.54
N TYR A 14 -0.56 1.10 10.97
CA TYR A 14 0.79 1.63 10.96
C TYR A 14 0.97 2.69 9.86
N ILE A 15 1.76 3.71 10.17
CA ILE A 15 2.27 4.68 9.21
C ILE A 15 3.65 4.23 8.80
N TYR A 16 3.86 4.02 7.50
CA TYR A 16 5.14 3.63 6.94
C TYR A 16 5.81 4.86 6.33
N TYR A 17 7.10 5.02 6.61
CA TYR A 17 7.88 6.14 6.09
C TYR A 17 8.59 5.76 4.80
N PHE A 18 8.44 6.61 3.80
CA PHE A 18 9.10 6.46 2.50
C PHE A 18 9.91 7.71 2.19
N LYS A 19 11.10 7.54 1.63
CA LYS A 19 11.92 8.65 1.15
C LYS A 19 11.24 9.29 -0.06
N ILE A 20 11.24 10.62 -0.09
CA ILE A 20 10.69 11.42 -1.19
C ILE A 20 11.79 12.27 -1.82
N ASP A 21 11.78 12.35 -3.15
CA ASP A 21 12.58 13.32 -3.88
C ASP A 21 12.04 14.73 -3.61
N ASN A 22 12.94 15.72 -3.54
CA ASN A 22 12.59 17.13 -3.42
C ASN A 22 11.70 17.63 -4.57
N LYS A 23 11.76 17.00 -5.74
CA LYS A 23 10.91 17.31 -6.90
C LYS A 23 9.44 16.92 -6.69
N ILE A 24 9.15 15.97 -5.80
CA ILE A 24 7.79 15.46 -5.57
C ILE A 24 7.12 16.27 -4.45
N ARG A 25 6.09 17.03 -4.81
CA ARG A 25 5.24 17.77 -3.85
C ARG A 25 3.99 16.99 -3.51
N LEU A 26 3.97 16.36 -2.33
CA LEU A 26 2.82 15.62 -1.82
C LEU A 26 1.97 16.49 -0.88
N LYS A 27 0.65 16.30 -0.91
CA LYS A 27 -0.30 16.85 0.06
C LYS A 27 -0.96 15.73 0.84
N LYS A 28 -1.50 16.05 2.02
CA LYS A 28 -2.26 15.09 2.83
C LYS A 28 -3.48 14.64 2.02
N GLY A 29 -3.70 13.33 1.93
CA GLY A 29 -4.75 12.74 1.13
C GLY A 29 -4.34 12.31 -0.28
N ASP A 30 -3.20 12.77 -0.80
CA ASP A 30 -2.67 12.27 -2.07
C ASP A 30 -2.44 10.75 -2.00
N ILE A 31 -2.56 10.07 -3.13
CA ILE A 31 -2.25 8.64 -3.24
C ILE A 31 -0.99 8.50 -4.09
N CYS A 32 -0.07 7.67 -3.63
CA CYS A 32 1.24 7.49 -4.23
C CYS A 32 1.48 6.02 -4.53
N LEU A 33 2.12 5.77 -5.68
CA LEU A 33 2.64 4.46 -6.02
C LEU A 33 4.00 4.27 -5.35
N VAL A 34 4.14 3.17 -4.61
CA VAL A 34 5.37 2.82 -3.90
C VAL A 34 5.77 1.38 -4.17
N LYS A 35 7.07 1.10 -4.06
CA LYS A 35 7.57 -0.28 -4.04
C LYS A 35 7.66 -0.75 -2.59
N THR A 36 6.86 -1.73 -2.23
CA THR A 36 6.89 -2.41 -0.93
C THR A 36 7.86 -3.60 -0.97
N ALA A 37 7.86 -4.46 0.05
CA ALA A 37 8.67 -5.69 0.01
C ALA A 37 8.06 -6.76 -0.90
N ILE A 38 6.75 -6.72 -1.09
CA ILE A 38 5.98 -7.78 -1.76
C ILE A 38 5.60 -7.36 -3.19
N GLY A 39 5.76 -6.08 -3.54
CA GLY A 39 5.47 -5.58 -4.88
C GLY A 39 5.13 -4.11 -4.90
N LEU A 40 4.45 -3.66 -5.95
CA LEU A 40 3.90 -2.31 -6.04
C LEU A 40 2.63 -2.21 -5.20
N ASP A 41 2.44 -1.08 -4.52
CA ASP A 41 1.23 -0.81 -3.76
C ASP A 41 0.90 0.70 -3.80
N LEU A 42 -0.35 1.04 -3.49
CA LEU A 42 -0.85 2.41 -3.42
C LEU A 42 -1.03 2.83 -1.97
N GLY A 43 -0.23 3.80 -1.54
CA GLY A 43 -0.27 4.36 -0.19
C GLY A 43 -0.93 5.74 -0.17
N LYS A 44 -1.77 6.00 0.83
CA LYS A 44 -2.35 7.32 1.07
C LYS A 44 -1.44 8.16 1.95
N VAL A 45 -1.13 9.37 1.51
CA VAL A 45 -0.29 10.31 2.25
C VAL A 45 -1.03 10.81 3.48
N VAL A 46 -0.48 10.52 4.66
CA VAL A 46 -0.95 11.04 5.95
C VAL A 46 -0.02 12.13 6.49
N ILE A 47 1.28 12.04 6.21
CA ILE A 47 2.29 13.05 6.55
C ILE A 47 2.94 13.52 5.25
N PRO A 48 2.65 14.74 4.76
CA PRO A 48 3.14 15.23 3.47
C PRO A 48 4.66 15.18 3.33
N TYR A 49 5.38 15.73 4.31
CA TYR A 49 6.82 15.57 4.42
C TYR A 49 7.27 15.73 5.88
N LYS A 50 8.39 15.11 6.22
CA LYS A 50 9.12 15.28 7.48
C LYS A 50 10.61 15.06 7.20
N TYR A 51 11.48 15.77 7.90
CA TYR A 51 12.91 15.44 7.95
C TYR A 51 13.18 14.60 9.19
N ILE A 52 13.85 13.48 9.03
CA ILE A 52 14.26 12.61 10.14
C ILE A 52 15.78 12.49 10.19
N LYS A 53 16.31 12.27 11.39
CA LYS A 53 17.74 12.03 11.59
C LYS A 53 18.09 10.62 11.15
N ASN A 54 19.31 10.39 10.69
CA ASN A 54 19.74 9.05 10.27
C ASN A 54 19.73 8.06 11.43
N SER A 55 19.94 8.52 12.66
CA SER A 55 19.88 7.72 13.88
C SER A 55 18.47 7.22 14.24
N GLU A 56 17.42 7.78 13.63
CA GLU A 56 16.02 7.38 13.84
C GLU A 56 15.52 6.38 12.78
N ILE A 57 16.42 5.90 11.91
CA ILE A 57 16.08 5.03 10.77
C ILE A 57 16.57 3.62 11.08
N ASP A 58 15.67 2.80 11.62
CA ASP A 58 15.99 1.40 11.96
C ASP A 58 15.95 0.46 10.75
N THR A 59 15.32 0.88 9.65
CA THR A 59 15.20 0.08 8.42
C THR A 59 15.45 0.91 7.17
N PRO A 60 16.04 0.33 6.10
CA PRO A 60 16.26 1.06 4.85
C PRO A 60 14.95 1.61 4.28
N LEU A 61 14.87 2.94 4.19
CA LEU A 61 13.70 3.63 3.64
C LEU A 61 13.58 3.34 2.14
N LYS A 62 12.39 2.88 1.74
CA LYS A 62 12.03 2.75 0.32
C LYS A 62 11.62 4.10 -0.25
N ASN A 63 11.73 4.23 -1.57
CA ASN A 63 11.36 5.47 -2.26
C ASN A 63 9.89 5.46 -2.68
N VAL A 64 9.27 6.64 -2.63
CA VAL A 64 8.06 6.90 -3.42
C VAL A 64 8.44 6.93 -4.89
N ILE A 65 7.70 6.19 -5.73
CA ILE A 65 7.95 6.17 -7.17
C ILE A 65 7.37 7.44 -7.78
N ARG A 66 6.06 7.67 -7.57
CA ARG A 66 5.33 8.84 -8.08
C ARG A 66 3.96 8.98 -7.41
N LYS A 67 3.28 10.10 -7.67
CA LYS A 67 1.84 10.20 -7.44
C LYS A 67 1.09 9.20 -8.33
N ALA A 68 0.01 8.64 -7.78
CA ALA A 68 -0.86 7.74 -8.51
C ALA A 68 -1.49 8.47 -9.71
N ASN A 69 -1.54 7.80 -10.84
CA ASN A 69 -2.18 8.28 -12.06
C ASN A 69 -3.49 7.53 -12.30
N LYS A 70 -4.23 7.91 -13.34
CA LYS A 70 -5.52 7.27 -13.68
C LYS A 70 -5.40 5.76 -13.92
N GLU A 71 -4.28 5.29 -14.48
CA GLU A 71 -4.08 3.86 -14.75
C GLU A 71 -3.90 3.07 -13.45
N ASP A 72 -3.21 3.63 -12.46
CA ASP A 72 -3.07 2.96 -11.16
C ASP A 72 -4.42 2.81 -10.46
N PHE A 73 -5.29 3.82 -10.56
CA PHE A 73 -6.64 3.75 -10.00
C PHE A 73 -7.50 2.72 -10.73
N LYS A 74 -7.45 2.68 -12.06
CA LYS A 74 -8.13 1.63 -12.84
C LYS A 74 -7.64 0.23 -12.46
N LYS A 75 -6.33 0.04 -12.30
CA LYS A 75 -5.77 -1.24 -11.84
C LYS A 75 -6.25 -1.60 -10.44
N LEU A 76 -6.33 -0.62 -9.53
CA LEU A 76 -6.85 -0.85 -8.18
C LEU A 76 -8.33 -1.27 -8.19
N GLU A 77 -9.14 -0.71 -9.09
CA GLU A 77 -10.54 -1.11 -9.26
C GLU A 77 -10.66 -2.55 -9.77
N ILE A 78 -9.84 -2.93 -10.76
CA ILE A 78 -9.79 -4.31 -11.26
C ILE A 78 -9.38 -5.28 -10.14
N ILE A 79 -8.30 -4.97 -9.42
CA ILE A 79 -7.82 -5.80 -8.30
C ILE A 79 -8.92 -5.97 -7.24
N LYS A 80 -9.67 -4.92 -6.92
CA LYS A 80 -10.78 -5.01 -5.96
C LYS A 80 -11.90 -5.93 -6.44
N GLN A 81 -12.20 -5.92 -7.73
CA GLN A 81 -13.20 -6.82 -8.30
C GLN A 81 -12.70 -8.27 -8.27
N ASP A 82 -11.45 -8.51 -8.68
CA ASP A 82 -10.82 -9.83 -8.64
C ASP A 82 -10.72 -10.36 -7.20
N GLU A 83 -10.45 -9.50 -6.20
CA GLU A 83 -10.46 -9.85 -4.78
C GLU A 83 -11.84 -10.38 -4.33
N ILE A 84 -12.93 -9.76 -4.80
CA ILE A 84 -14.30 -10.17 -4.47
C ILE A 84 -14.62 -11.52 -5.11
N ASP A 85 -14.29 -11.69 -6.39
CA ASP A 85 -14.58 -12.90 -7.14
C ASP A 85 -13.77 -14.09 -6.59
N ALA A 86 -12.48 -13.88 -6.31
CA ALA A 86 -11.62 -14.88 -5.69
C ALA A 86 -12.11 -15.27 -4.28
N LEU A 87 -12.58 -14.31 -3.48
CA LEU A 87 -13.17 -14.59 -2.16
C LEU A 87 -14.37 -15.54 -2.27
N ASN A 88 -15.26 -15.30 -3.23
CA ASN A 88 -16.44 -16.13 -3.46
C ASN A 88 -16.05 -17.55 -3.91
N ILE A 89 -15.16 -17.65 -4.89
CA ILE A 89 -14.65 -18.94 -5.39
C ILE A 89 -13.99 -19.75 -4.27
N CYS A 90 -13.15 -19.11 -3.45
CA CYS A 90 -12.50 -19.78 -2.31
C CYS A 90 -13.52 -20.30 -1.29
N LYS A 91 -14.54 -19.49 -0.94
CA LYS A 91 -15.60 -19.91 -0.01
C LYS A 91 -16.40 -21.10 -0.56
N GLU A 92 -16.77 -21.05 -1.83
CA GLU A 92 -17.48 -22.14 -2.50
C GLU A 92 -16.67 -23.44 -2.48
N LYS A 93 -15.38 -23.37 -2.80
CA LYS A 93 -14.49 -24.54 -2.77
C LYS A 93 -14.31 -25.11 -1.36
N ILE A 94 -14.09 -24.26 -0.35
CA ILE A 94 -13.99 -24.70 1.05
C ILE A 94 -15.25 -25.48 1.46
N LYS A 95 -16.44 -24.94 1.13
CA LYS A 95 -17.72 -25.59 1.41
C LYS A 95 -17.89 -26.90 0.64
N LYS A 96 -17.60 -26.90 -0.67
CA LYS A 96 -17.73 -28.07 -1.56
C LYS A 96 -16.88 -29.24 -1.10
N PHE A 97 -15.64 -28.98 -0.70
CA PHE A 97 -14.68 -30.01 -0.29
C PHE A 97 -14.64 -30.25 1.23
N LYS A 98 -15.54 -29.62 2.01
CA LYS A 98 -15.62 -29.73 3.47
C LYS A 98 -14.26 -29.51 4.17
N LEU A 99 -13.49 -28.53 3.67
CA LEU A 99 -12.18 -28.24 4.22
C LEU A 99 -12.34 -27.54 5.59
N PRO A 100 -11.65 -27.98 6.66
CA PRO A 100 -11.68 -27.33 7.97
C PRO A 100 -10.81 -26.06 7.96
N MET A 101 -11.16 -25.10 7.10
CA MET A 101 -10.38 -23.89 6.82
C MET A 101 -11.20 -22.63 7.04
N LYS A 102 -10.57 -21.59 7.58
CA LYS A 102 -11.13 -20.24 7.67
C LYS A 102 -10.40 -19.34 6.68
N LEU A 103 -11.13 -18.79 5.71
CA LEU A 103 -10.59 -17.80 4.79
C LEU A 103 -10.36 -16.49 5.55
N VAL A 104 -9.11 -16.06 5.69
CA VAL A 104 -8.72 -14.90 6.51
C VAL A 104 -8.84 -13.59 5.73
N TYR A 105 -8.20 -13.49 4.56
CA TYR A 105 -8.32 -12.34 3.66
C TYR A 105 -7.92 -12.73 2.23
N VAL A 106 -8.31 -11.87 1.27
CA VAL A 106 -7.88 -11.90 -0.13
C VAL A 106 -7.28 -10.51 -0.43
N LYS A 107 -6.16 -10.47 -1.16
CA LYS A 107 -5.43 -9.27 -1.60
C LYS A 107 -4.64 -9.61 -2.85
#